data_AF-A0A7K3MP86-F1
#
_entry.id   AF-A0A7K3MP86-F1
#
_cell.length_a   1.000
_cell.length_b   1.000
_cell.length_c   1.000
_cell.angle_alpha   90.00
_cell.angle_beta   90.00
_cell.angle_gamma   90.00
#
_symmetry.space_group_name_H-M   'P 1'
#
loop_
_entity.id
_entity.type
_entity.pdbx_description
1 polymer ?
#
loop_
_entity_poly.entity_id
_entity_poly.type
_entity_poly.pdbx_seq_one_letter_code
_entity_poly.pdbx_strand_id
1 'polypeptide(L)'
;MKKKVMGIIAVVAIAAIAGYNMFTSPNDVKLSSLFMVNMEALAQGESSGGNCEPSSSRECCVCNGIHYTYQASVNRSCDTKSGCSHW
;
A
#
# COMPACT_ATOMS: atom_id res chain seq x y z
N MET A 1 1.17 -50.46 8.09
CA MET A 1 1.87 -49.33 7.41
C MET A 1 1.11 -48.81 6.17
N LYS A 2 0.60 -49.67 5.27
CA LYS A 2 -0.13 -49.25 4.05
C LYS A 2 -1.30 -48.25 4.25
N LYS A 3 -2.16 -48.44 5.27
CA LYS A 3 -3.28 -47.52 5.57
C LYS A 3 -2.84 -46.13 6.04
N LYS A 4 -1.70 -46.02 6.73
CA LYS A 4 -1.12 -44.75 7.20
C LYS A 4 -0.57 -43.94 6.02
N VAL A 5 0.07 -44.61 5.06
CA VAL A 5 0.62 -43.99 3.84
C VAL A 5 -0.50 -43.45 2.95
N MET A 6 -1.59 -44.20 2.76
CA MET A 6 -2.75 -43.70 1.99
C MET A 6 -3.41 -42.47 2.62
N GLY A 7 -3.48 -42.41 3.96
CA GLY A 7 -4.00 -41.23 4.67
C GLY A 7 -3.11 -40.00 4.47
N ILE A 8 -1.78 -40.16 4.52
CA ILE A 8 -0.83 -39.06 4.29
C ILE A 8 -0.92 -38.56 2.84
N ILE A 9 -1.01 -39.45 1.86
CA ILE A 9 -1.16 -39.09 0.44
C ILE A 9 -2.46 -38.29 0.22
N ALA A 10 -3.56 -38.68 0.87
CA ALA A 10 -4.82 -37.96 0.77
C ALA A 10 -4.73 -36.53 1.35
N VAL A 11 -4.07 -36.35 2.50
CA VAL A 11 -3.86 -35.03 3.11
C VAL A 11 -2.98 -34.13 2.22
N VAL A 12 -1.90 -34.69 1.66
CA VAL A 12 -1.01 -33.96 0.74
C VAL A 12 -1.74 -33.55 -0.54
N ALA A 13 -2.58 -34.43 -1.10
CA ALA A 13 -3.37 -34.11 -2.29
C ALA A 13 -4.37 -32.97 -2.03
N ILE A 14 -5.07 -32.99 -0.90
CA ILE A 14 -6.03 -31.92 -0.53
C ILE A 14 -5.28 -30.59 -0.31
N ALA A 15 -4.15 -30.62 0.39
CA ALA A 15 -3.31 -29.43 0.61
C ALA A 15 -2.74 -28.86 -0.70
N ALA A 16 -2.33 -29.72 -1.63
CA ALA A 16 -1.84 -29.32 -2.95
C ALA A 16 -2.95 -28.70 -3.81
N ILE A 17 -4.17 -29.26 -3.79
CA ILE A 17 -5.32 -28.69 -4.52
C ILE A 17 -5.76 -27.36 -3.91
N ALA A 18 -5.86 -27.28 -2.58
CA ALA A 18 -6.21 -26.03 -1.88
C ALA A 18 -5.14 -24.95 -2.07
N GLY A 19 -3.86 -25.33 -1.98
CA GLY A 19 -2.73 -24.45 -2.27
C GLY A 19 -2.74 -23.99 -3.72
N TYR A 20 -2.89 -24.90 -4.69
CA TYR A 20 -2.95 -24.55 -6.10
C TYR A 20 -4.10 -23.57 -6.39
N ASN A 21 -5.31 -23.80 -5.86
CA ASN A 21 -6.42 -22.84 -6.02
C ASN A 21 -6.13 -21.46 -5.40
N MET A 22 -5.36 -21.40 -4.30
CA MET A 22 -4.90 -20.13 -3.69
C MET A 22 -3.81 -19.44 -4.52
N PHE A 23 -2.92 -20.20 -5.16
CA PHE A 23 -1.82 -19.67 -5.99
C PHE A 23 -2.23 -19.39 -7.44
N THR A 24 -3.29 -20.01 -7.96
CA THR A 24 -3.83 -19.79 -9.32
C THR A 24 -4.91 -18.74 -9.38
N SER A 25 -5.34 -18.17 -8.26
CA SER A 25 -5.97 -16.87 -8.32
C SER A 25 -4.87 -15.90 -8.74
N PRO A 26 -4.93 -15.27 -9.92
CA PRO A 26 -3.99 -14.21 -10.23
C PRO A 26 -4.06 -13.26 -9.03
N ASN A 27 -2.89 -12.93 -8.49
CA ASN A 27 -2.73 -11.94 -7.42
C ASN A 27 -3.04 -10.54 -7.99
N ASP A 28 -4.13 -10.40 -8.73
CA ASP A 28 -4.92 -9.19 -8.76
C ASP A 28 -5.55 -9.06 -7.37
N VAL A 29 -4.71 -8.80 -6.36
CA VAL A 29 -5.09 -7.88 -5.29
C VAL A 29 -5.39 -6.56 -5.97
N LYS A 30 -6.55 -6.52 -6.62
CA LYS A 30 -7.24 -5.34 -7.04
C LYS A 30 -7.72 -4.75 -5.73
N LEU A 31 -6.78 -4.16 -4.98
CA LEU A 31 -7.06 -3.21 -3.93
C LEU A 31 -7.99 -2.23 -4.62
N SER A 32 -9.28 -2.40 -4.34
CA SER A 32 -10.34 -1.66 -5.00
C SER A 32 -9.98 -0.19 -4.86
N SER A 33 -10.12 0.61 -5.93
CA SER A 33 -9.87 2.05 -5.85
C SER A 33 -10.57 2.67 -4.65
N LEU A 34 -11.67 2.08 -4.18
CA LEU A 34 -12.42 2.44 -2.97
C LEU A 34 -11.67 2.26 -1.64
N PHE A 35 -10.81 1.25 -1.50
CA PHE A 35 -9.94 1.10 -0.33
C PHE A 35 -8.75 2.07 -0.39
N MET A 36 -8.24 2.38 -1.59
CA MET A 36 -7.19 3.39 -1.78
C MET A 36 -7.69 4.81 -1.58
N VAL A 37 -8.85 5.21 -2.11
CA VAL A 37 -9.35 6.56 -1.85
C VAL A 37 -9.68 6.79 -0.38
N ASN A 38 -10.03 5.77 0.40
CA ASN A 38 -10.25 5.94 1.84
C ASN A 38 -8.94 6.10 2.63
N MET A 39 -7.82 5.52 2.18
CA MET A 39 -6.51 5.74 2.80
C MET A 39 -5.89 7.08 2.36
N GLU A 40 -6.11 7.48 1.11
CA GLU A 40 -5.71 8.79 0.60
C GLU A 40 -6.58 9.93 1.19
N ALA A 41 -7.86 9.69 1.46
CA ALA A 41 -8.73 10.66 2.15
C ALA A 41 -8.34 10.84 3.63
N LEU A 42 -7.84 9.79 4.29
CA LEU A 42 -7.27 9.91 5.64
C LEU A 42 -5.92 10.67 5.61
N ALA A 43 -5.09 10.47 4.59
CA ALA A 43 -3.84 11.24 4.38
C ALA A 43 -4.08 12.69 3.93
N GLN A 44 -5.18 12.98 3.23
CA GLN A 44 -5.62 14.35 2.93
C GLN A 44 -6.00 15.13 4.20
N GLY A 45 -6.44 14.45 5.27
CA GLY A 45 -6.70 15.11 6.56
C GLY A 45 -5.45 15.77 7.15
N GLU A 46 -4.26 15.23 6.87
CA GLU A 46 -2.98 15.77 7.36
C GLU A 46 -2.40 16.88 6.48
N SER A 47 -2.94 17.13 5.27
CA SER A 47 -2.49 18.24 4.41
C SER A 47 -2.92 19.62 4.89
N SER A 48 -3.72 19.71 5.95
CA SER A 48 -4.28 20.96 6.47
C SER A 48 -3.35 21.70 7.43
N GLY A 49 -2.06 21.34 7.47
CA GLY A 49 -1.03 21.98 8.27
C GLY A 49 -0.48 23.30 7.68
N GLY A 50 -1.33 24.15 7.07
CA GLY A 50 -1.11 25.57 6.72
C GLY A 50 0.10 25.98 5.84
N ASN A 51 1.09 25.12 5.67
CA ASN A 51 2.40 25.45 5.10
C ASN A 51 2.81 24.51 3.94
N CYS A 52 1.98 23.49 3.67
CA CYS A 52 2.08 22.61 2.52
C CYS A 52 0.75 22.64 1.77
N GLU A 53 0.80 22.75 0.45
CA GLU A 53 -0.38 22.78 -0.42
C GLU A 53 -0.27 21.64 -1.44
N PRO A 54 -1.39 20.99 -1.82
CA PRO A 54 -1.38 19.95 -2.86
C PRO A 54 -0.73 20.42 -4.16
N SER A 55 0.18 19.59 -4.68
CA SER A 55 0.92 19.84 -5.91
C SER A 55 0.85 18.63 -6.84
N SER A 56 0.64 18.88 -8.14
CA SER A 56 0.66 17.81 -9.17
C SER A 56 2.08 17.34 -9.53
N SER A 57 3.09 18.14 -9.19
CA SER A 57 4.49 17.75 -9.18
C SER A 57 4.68 16.66 -8.12
N ARG A 58 5.39 15.57 -8.44
CA ARG A 58 5.71 14.46 -7.51
C ARG A 58 6.74 14.91 -6.44
N GLU A 59 6.37 15.96 -5.71
CA GLU A 59 7.18 16.71 -4.74
C GLU A 59 6.68 16.46 -3.32
N CYS A 60 7.59 16.62 -2.38
CA CYS A 60 7.42 16.32 -0.96
C CYS A 60 7.62 17.61 -0.17
N CYS A 61 6.66 17.97 0.66
CA CYS A 61 6.77 19.07 1.59
C CYS A 61 7.16 18.52 2.98
N VAL A 62 8.22 19.03 3.59
CA VAL A 62 8.71 18.59 4.90
C VAL A 62 8.63 19.74 5.90
N CYS A 63 7.74 19.62 6.89
CA CYS A 63 7.56 20.60 7.96
C CYS A 63 7.82 19.95 9.31
N ASN A 64 8.70 20.51 10.14
CA ASN A 64 8.95 20.03 11.51
C ASN A 64 9.26 18.50 11.62
N GLY A 65 9.85 17.92 10.57
CA GLY A 65 10.15 16.49 10.49
C GLY A 65 8.99 15.60 10.03
N ILE A 66 7.83 16.18 9.70
CA ILE A 66 6.69 15.49 9.08
C ILE A 66 6.82 15.63 7.56
N HIS A 67 6.61 14.53 6.84
CA HIS A 67 6.73 14.45 5.39
C HIS A 67 5.35 14.32 4.74
N TYR A 68 5.04 15.22 3.82
CA TYR A 68 3.82 15.21 3.02
C TYR A 68 4.14 14.92 1.56
N THR A 69 3.53 13.88 1.00
CA THR A 69 3.68 13.52 -0.42
C THR A 69 2.70 14.28 -1.30
N TYR A 70 3.08 14.56 -2.55
CA TYR A 70 2.27 15.33 -3.51
C TYR A 70 1.91 16.73 -2.99
N GLN A 71 2.85 17.36 -2.28
CA GLN A 71 2.67 18.69 -1.74
C GLN A 71 3.94 19.52 -1.90
N ALA A 72 3.75 20.82 -2.08
CA ALA A 72 4.83 21.80 -2.13
C ALA A 72 4.70 22.79 -0.96
N SER A 73 5.82 23.32 -0.49
CA SER A 73 5.77 24.35 0.55
C SER A 73 5.21 25.65 -0.01
N VAL A 74 4.25 26.23 0.73
CA VAL A 74 3.82 27.61 0.51
C VAL A 74 4.70 28.56 1.30
N ASN A 75 5.01 29.71 0.70
CA ASN A 75 5.79 30.79 1.31
C ASN A 75 7.17 30.37 1.88
N ARG A 76 7.75 29.25 1.40
CA ARG A 76 9.02 28.68 1.90
C ARG A 76 9.03 28.43 3.41
N SER A 77 7.86 28.18 3.98
CA SER A 77 7.70 27.85 5.40
C SER A 77 8.26 26.45 5.72
N CYS A 78 8.38 25.60 4.70
CA CYS A 78 8.84 24.22 4.77
C CYS A 78 9.76 23.86 3.60
N ASP A 79 10.44 22.72 3.70
CA ASP A 79 11.33 22.24 2.64
C ASP A 79 10.54 21.52 1.55
N THR A 80 10.82 21.81 0.28
CA THR A 80 10.27 21.05 -0.86
C THR A 80 11.36 20.15 -1.46
N LYS A 81 11.08 18.85 -1.58
CA LYS A 81 11.97 17.84 -2.16
C LYS A 81 11.33 17.21 -3.39
N SER A 82 12.08 17.04 -4.47
CA SER A 82 11.62 16.32 -5.65
C SER A 82 11.81 14.81 -5.48
N GLY A 83 10.88 14.01 -6.03
CA GLY A 83 11.00 12.56 -6.07
C GLY A 83 10.53 11.85 -4.81
N CYS A 84 9.28 12.09 -4.41
CA CYS A 84 8.62 11.29 -3.38
C CYS A 84 8.48 9.84 -3.84
N SER A 85 9.42 8.98 -3.49
CA SER A 85 9.13 7.55 -3.37
C SER A 85 8.41 7.37 -2.04
N HIS A 86 7.16 6.89 -2.07
CA HIS A 86 6.49 6.40 -0.89
C HIS A 86 7.39 5.33 -0.25
N TRP A 87 7.90 5.59 0.95
CA TRP A 87 8.54 4.59 1.81
C TRP A 87 7.52 4.15 2.85
#